data_AF-A0A9E2PJI3-F1
#
_entry.id   AF-A0A9E2PJI3-F1
#
_cell.length_a   1.000
_cell.length_b   1.000
_cell.length_c   1.000
_cell.angle_alpha   90.00
_cell.angle_beta   90.00
_cell.angle_gamma   90.00
#
_symmetry.space_group_name_H-M   'P 1'
#
loop_
_entity.id
_entity.type
_entity.pdbx_description
1 polymer ?
#
loop_
_entity_poly.entity_id
_entity_poly.type
_entity_poly.pdbx_seq_one_letter_code
_entity_poly.pdbx_strand_id
1 'polypeptide(L)'
;MNKRAFTLIEVIVSALILTLATGGVLFIFSTEKGAVSRTGRRMQAMDFARQTLEQLRNKVGADTWPTGGDISAGTHTTEAFLSLSGTELGDKFGGTREYTVTDKNPDVDAGIDYKEVTVEVKWTEPEVPK
;
A
#
# COMPACT_ATOMS: atom_id res chain seq x y z
N MET A 1 49.33 -38.10 11.60
CA MET A 1 48.24 -37.17 11.20
C MET A 1 48.87 -35.87 10.72
N ASN A 2 49.00 -35.69 9.41
CA ASN A 2 49.54 -34.45 8.83
C ASN A 2 48.44 -33.39 8.84
N LYS A 3 48.46 -32.50 9.83
CA LYS A 3 47.66 -31.28 9.81
C LYS A 3 48.26 -30.34 8.78
N ARG A 4 47.72 -30.33 7.56
CA ARG A 4 48.09 -29.31 6.55
C ARG A 4 47.58 -27.98 7.09
N ALA A 5 48.51 -27.10 7.48
CA ALA A 5 48.19 -25.74 7.85
C ALA A 5 47.84 -24.96 6.57
N PHE A 6 46.75 -24.18 6.63
CA PHE A 6 46.36 -23.27 5.55
C PHE A 6 47.49 -22.27 5.29
N THR A 7 47.78 -22.01 4.02
CA THR A 7 48.78 -20.99 3.68
C THR A 7 48.21 -19.60 3.98
N LEU A 8 49.07 -18.64 4.35
CA LEU A 8 48.65 -17.26 4.65
C LEU A 8 47.83 -16.65 3.51
N ILE A 9 48.23 -16.93 2.26
CA ILE A 9 47.55 -16.48 1.05
C ILE A 9 46.12 -17.02 0.98
N GLU A 10 45.93 -18.29 1.31
CA GLU A 10 44.62 -18.96 1.28
C GLU A 10 43.66 -18.37 2.31
N VAL A 11 44.17 -17.99 3.49
CA VAL A 11 43.39 -17.28 4.51
C VAL A 11 42.99 -15.88 4.03
N ILE A 12 43.91 -15.14 3.41
CA ILE A 12 43.64 -13.79 2.89
C ILE A 12 42.60 -13.84 1.77
N VAL A 13 42.74 -14.78 0.83
CA VAL A 13 41.79 -14.95 -0.28
C VAL A 13 40.40 -15.35 0.25
N SER A 14 40.35 -16.27 1.22
CA SER A 14 39.08 -16.68 1.85
C SER A 14 38.41 -15.51 2.57
N ALA A 15 39.17 -14.69 3.29
CA ALA A 15 38.65 -13.52 3.97
C ALA A 15 38.11 -12.47 2.99
N LEU A 16 38.79 -12.24 1.85
CA LEU A 16 38.32 -11.36 0.78
C LEU A 16 37.01 -11.84 0.15
N ILE A 17 36.90 -13.14 -0.12
CA ILE A 17 35.65 -13.72 -0.64
C ILE A 17 34.53 -13.54 0.37
N LEU A 18 34.82 -13.79 1.66
CA LEU A 18 33.83 -13.64 2.73
C LEU A 18 33.35 -12.19 2.89
N THR A 19 34.24 -11.21 2.85
CA THR A 19 33.84 -9.79 2.97
C THR A 19 33.03 -9.33 1.77
N LEU A 20 33.39 -9.73 0.56
CA LEU A 20 32.62 -9.43 -0.66
C LEU A 20 31.24 -10.08 -0.63
N ALA A 21 31.15 -11.35 -0.23
CA ALA A 21 29.88 -12.06 -0.12
C ALA A 21 28.98 -11.41 0.94
N THR A 22 29.52 -11.13 2.13
CA THR A 22 28.74 -10.54 3.22
C THR A 22 28.31 -9.10 2.88
N GLY A 23 29.20 -8.31 2.27
CA GLY A 23 28.89 -6.96 1.81
C GLY A 23 27.81 -6.95 0.72
N GLY A 24 27.89 -7.85 -0.25
CA GLY A 24 26.89 -7.99 -1.30
C GLY A 24 25.51 -8.36 -0.74
N VAL A 25 25.46 -9.32 0.18
CA VAL A 25 24.20 -9.73 0.83
C VAL A 25 23.58 -8.57 1.61
N LEU A 26 24.36 -7.85 2.43
CA LEU A 26 23.88 -6.70 3.19
C LEU A 26 23.40 -5.56 2.29
N PHE A 27 24.08 -5.33 1.16
CA PHE A 27 23.72 -4.31 0.20
C PHE A 27 22.35 -4.58 -0.46
N ILE A 28 22.08 -5.84 -0.84
CA ILE A 28 20.79 -6.26 -1.39
C ILE A 28 19.67 -5.99 -0.37
N PHE A 29 19.85 -6.44 0.88
CA PHE A 29 18.85 -6.20 1.92
C PHE A 29 18.63 -4.72 2.22
N SER A 30 19.66 -3.88 2.17
CA SER A 30 19.51 -2.44 2.37
C SER A 30 18.70 -1.79 1.24
N THR A 31 18.92 -2.24 0.00
CA THR A 31 18.28 -1.66 -1.19
C THR A 31 16.82 -2.10 -1.33
N GLU A 32 16.52 -3.37 -1.02
CA GLU A 32 15.18 -3.93 -1.22
C GLU A 32 14.15 -3.53 -0.17
N LYS A 33 14.58 -3.11 1.03
CA LYS A 33 13.68 -2.62 2.09
C LYS A 33 12.73 -1.52 1.61
N GLY A 34 13.24 -0.59 0.79
CA GLY A 34 12.43 0.49 0.22
C GLY A 34 11.33 -0.04 -0.71
N ALA A 35 11.66 -0.98 -1.60
CA ALA A 35 10.72 -1.56 -2.57
C ALA A 35 9.60 -2.38 -1.91
N VAL A 36 9.95 -3.17 -0.89
CA VAL A 36 8.96 -3.95 -0.12
C VAL A 36 8.01 -3.04 0.63
N SER A 37 8.51 -1.99 1.29
CA SER A 37 7.66 -1.03 2.01
C SER A 37 6.65 -0.31 1.10
N ARG A 38 7.08 0.06 -0.12
CA ARG A 38 6.24 0.69 -1.13
C ARG A 38 5.09 -0.20 -1.58
N THR A 39 5.38 -1.48 -1.77
CA THR A 39 4.37 -2.47 -2.16
C THR A 39 3.39 -2.69 -1.00
N GLY A 40 3.87 -2.78 0.23
CA GLY A 40 3.03 -2.89 1.43
C GLY A 40 2.05 -1.72 1.57
N ARG A 41 2.50 -0.47 1.35
CA ARG A 41 1.63 0.72 1.39
C ARG A 41 0.54 0.69 0.31
N ARG A 42 0.88 0.27 -0.90
CA ARG A 42 -0.12 0.11 -1.98
C ARG A 42 -1.17 -0.93 -1.64
N MET A 43 -0.77 -2.07 -1.09
CA MET A 43 -1.70 -3.09 -0.63
C MET A 43 -2.62 -2.56 0.48
N GLN A 44 -2.05 -1.87 1.47
CA GLN A 44 -2.84 -1.27 2.55
C GLN A 44 -3.83 -0.21 2.04
N ALA A 45 -3.42 0.63 1.08
CA ALA A 45 -4.32 1.58 0.41
C ALA A 45 -5.46 0.87 -0.33
N MET A 46 -5.19 -0.25 -1.00
CA MET A 46 -6.22 -1.08 -1.63
C MET A 46 -7.18 -1.69 -0.60
N ASP A 47 -6.67 -2.12 0.55
CA ASP A 47 -7.52 -2.66 1.62
C ASP A 47 -8.44 -1.58 2.21
N PHE A 48 -7.96 -0.35 2.37
CA PHE A 48 -8.82 0.79 2.77
C PHE A 48 -9.90 1.11 1.72
N ALA A 49 -9.56 1.03 0.43
CA ALA A 49 -10.52 1.20 -0.64
C ALA A 49 -11.59 0.10 -0.62
N ARG A 50 -11.18 -1.17 -0.46
CA ARG A 50 -12.08 -2.32 -0.31
C ARG A 50 -12.99 -2.19 0.90
N GLN A 51 -12.44 -1.77 2.04
CA GLN A 51 -13.24 -1.54 3.25
C GLN A 51 -14.35 -0.52 3.00
N THR A 52 -14.05 0.56 2.28
CA THR A 52 -15.02 1.61 1.94
C THR A 52 -16.10 1.07 1.00
N LEU A 53 -15.70 0.31 -0.03
CA LEU A 53 -16.65 -0.35 -0.93
C LEU A 53 -17.58 -1.32 -0.18
N GLU A 54 -17.05 -2.10 0.77
CA GLU A 54 -17.88 -3.04 1.54
C GLU A 54 -18.85 -2.31 2.48
N GLN A 55 -18.41 -1.21 3.09
CA GLN A 55 -19.29 -0.34 3.89
C GLN A 55 -20.44 0.21 3.04
N LEU A 56 -20.14 0.72 1.84
CA LEU A 56 -21.16 1.26 0.92
C LEU A 56 -22.09 0.15 0.40
N ARG A 57 -21.54 -1.03 0.10
CA ARG A 57 -22.31 -2.21 -0.30
C ARG A 57 -23.33 -2.62 0.77
N ASN A 58 -22.94 -2.61 2.04
CA ASN A 58 -23.85 -2.91 3.15
C ASN A 58 -25.00 -1.90 3.25
N LYS A 59 -24.76 -0.63 2.90
CA LYS A 59 -25.78 0.43 2.90
C LYS A 59 -26.78 0.27 1.75
N VAL A 60 -26.32 -0.22 0.58
CA VAL A 60 -27.21 -0.62 -0.52
C VAL A 60 -28.09 -1.80 -0.12
N GLY A 61 -27.50 -2.84 0.48
CA GLY A 61 -28.24 -4.04 0.91
C GLY A 61 -29.29 -3.79 2.01
N ALA A 62 -29.13 -2.71 2.78
CA ALA A 62 -30.10 -2.28 3.79
C ALA A 62 -31.30 -1.51 3.21
N ASP A 63 -31.40 -1.35 1.88
CA ASP A 63 -32.42 -0.59 1.15
C ASP A 63 -32.50 0.90 1.55
N THR A 64 -31.41 1.42 2.14
CA THR A 64 -31.30 2.83 2.58
C THR A 64 -30.76 3.77 1.51
N TRP A 65 -30.38 3.22 0.35
CA TRP A 65 -29.73 3.94 -0.75
C TRP A 65 -30.53 5.06 -1.46
N PRO A 66 -31.88 5.05 -1.50
CA PRO A 66 -32.63 6.13 -2.17
C PRO A 66 -32.88 7.35 -1.28
N THR A 67 -32.67 7.24 0.03
CA THR A 67 -33.15 8.22 1.03
C THR A 67 -32.12 9.28 1.47
N GLY A 68 -30.95 9.33 0.81
CA GLY A 68 -29.84 10.23 1.17
C GLY A 68 -28.93 9.67 2.28
N GLY A 69 -27.73 10.25 2.41
CA GLY A 69 -26.67 9.79 3.31
C GLY A 69 -25.39 9.44 2.56
N ASP A 70 -24.64 8.44 3.05
CA ASP A 70 -23.33 8.01 2.51
C ASP A 70 -23.34 7.55 1.03
N ILE A 71 -24.52 7.36 0.42
CA ILE A 71 -24.66 6.96 -1.00
C ILE A 71 -25.40 8.03 -1.84
N SER A 72 -25.52 9.26 -1.32
CA SER A 72 -26.00 10.37 -2.14
C SER A 72 -24.97 10.71 -3.21
N ALA A 73 -25.43 11.11 -4.39
CA ALA A 73 -24.54 11.61 -5.44
C ALA A 73 -23.67 12.76 -4.91
N GLY A 74 -22.39 12.75 -5.28
CA GLY A 74 -21.40 13.74 -4.82
C GLY A 74 -20.12 13.10 -4.27
N THR A 75 -19.21 13.96 -3.83
CA THR A 75 -17.94 13.56 -3.21
C THR A 75 -18.06 13.59 -1.70
N HIS A 76 -17.58 12.52 -1.07
CA HIS A 76 -17.62 12.29 0.36
C HIS A 76 -16.22 12.02 0.89
N THR A 77 -15.86 12.67 1.99
CA THR A 77 -14.60 12.44 2.68
C THR A 77 -14.84 11.50 3.85
N THR A 78 -14.23 10.31 3.83
CA THR A 78 -14.43 9.33 4.92
C THR A 78 -13.49 9.60 6.09
N GLU A 79 -12.21 9.83 5.79
CA GLU A 79 -11.16 10.02 6.80
C GLU A 79 -10.08 10.98 6.27
N ALA A 80 -9.80 12.02 7.06
CA ALA A 80 -8.78 13.02 6.74
C ALA A 80 -7.34 12.54 7.04
N PHE A 81 -7.18 11.41 7.74
CA PHE A 81 -5.87 10.86 8.08
C PHE A 81 -5.87 9.34 8.19
N LEU A 82 -5.42 8.66 7.13
CA LEU A 82 -5.08 7.24 7.12
C LEU A 82 -3.62 7.07 7.53
N SER A 83 -3.37 6.18 8.49
CA SER A 83 -2.02 5.79 8.91
C SER A 83 -1.52 4.62 8.04
N LEU A 84 -0.71 4.91 7.03
CA LEU A 84 -0.04 3.91 6.20
C LEU A 84 1.31 3.51 6.79
N SER A 85 1.67 2.23 6.72
CA SER A 85 2.92 1.72 7.30
C SER A 85 4.15 2.34 6.65
N GLY A 86 5.11 2.74 7.48
CA GLY A 86 6.36 3.34 7.05
C GLY A 86 7.50 2.36 6.77
N THR A 87 8.64 2.92 6.36
CA THR A 87 9.90 2.21 6.15
C THR A 87 10.57 1.79 7.45
N GLU A 88 10.32 2.53 8.55
CA GLU A 88 10.81 2.20 9.88
C GLU A 88 9.67 1.71 10.80
N LEU A 89 10.06 0.99 11.85
CA LEU A 89 9.15 0.59 12.93
C LEU A 89 8.62 1.85 13.64
N GLY A 90 7.38 2.22 13.34
CA GLY A 90 6.70 3.36 13.97
C GLY A 90 6.43 4.53 13.03
N ASP A 91 7.02 4.54 11.84
CA ASP A 91 6.70 5.53 10.82
C ASP A 91 5.28 5.29 10.30
N LYS A 92 4.45 6.32 10.36
CA LYS A 92 3.08 6.33 9.84
C LYS A 92 2.97 7.47 8.86
N PHE A 93 2.74 7.15 7.59
CA PHE A 93 2.48 8.17 6.58
C PHE A 93 1.01 8.54 6.60
N GLY A 94 0.75 9.84 6.52
CA GLY A 94 -0.61 10.36 6.36
C GLY A 94 -1.10 10.15 4.93
N GLY A 95 -2.27 9.54 4.80
CA GLY A 95 -3.06 9.53 3.57
C GLY A 95 -4.44 10.13 3.78
N THR A 96 -5.12 10.51 2.71
CA THR A 96 -6.53 10.91 2.71
C THR A 96 -7.34 9.90 1.92
N ARG A 97 -8.60 9.67 2.34
CA ARG A 97 -9.54 8.79 1.66
C ARG A 97 -10.81 9.54 1.31
N GLU A 98 -11.14 9.51 0.03
CA GLU A 98 -12.33 10.14 -0.54
C GLU A 98 -13.06 9.13 -1.40
N TYR A 99 -14.38 9.25 -1.51
CA TYR A 99 -15.15 8.49 -2.49
C TYR A 99 -16.18 9.38 -3.17
N THR A 100 -16.43 9.13 -4.45
CA THR A 100 -17.39 9.86 -5.26
C THR A 100 -18.47 8.91 -5.74
N VAL A 101 -19.72 9.29 -5.53
CA VAL A 101 -20.90 8.55 -5.98
C VAL A 101 -21.51 9.30 -7.16
N THR A 102 -21.70 8.61 -8.28
CA THR A 102 -22.33 9.15 -9.50
C THR A 102 -23.58 8.35 -9.81
N ASP A 103 -24.71 9.04 -9.97
CA ASP A 103 -25.95 8.41 -10.41
C ASP A 103 -25.89 8.13 -11.90
N LYS A 104 -26.24 6.91 -12.30
CA LYS A 104 -26.26 6.48 -13.69
C LYS A 104 -27.67 6.08 -14.08
N ASN A 105 -28.09 6.65 -15.20
CA ASN A 105 -29.30 6.32 -15.91
C ASN A 105 -28.96 6.26 -17.42
N PRO A 106 -28.49 5.11 -17.92
CA PRO A 106 -28.22 4.90 -19.35
C PRO A 106 -29.45 4.90 -20.26
N ASP A 107 -30.66 4.60 -19.76
CA ASP A 107 -31.86 4.50 -20.60
C ASP A 107 -32.71 5.78 -20.64
N VAL A 108 -32.33 6.79 -19.84
CA VAL A 108 -32.92 8.13 -19.74
C VAL A 108 -34.39 8.08 -19.34
N ASP A 109 -34.76 7.12 -18.50
CA ASP A 109 -36.06 7.09 -17.86
C ASP A 109 -36.14 8.08 -16.66
N ALA A 110 -37.24 8.05 -15.89
CA ALA A 110 -37.39 8.93 -14.72
C ALA A 110 -36.64 8.42 -13.47
N GLY A 111 -35.98 7.26 -13.56
CA GLY A 111 -35.34 6.55 -12.46
C GLY A 111 -33.83 6.74 -12.37
N ILE A 112 -33.24 6.13 -11.35
CA ILE A 112 -31.78 5.90 -11.27
C ILE A 112 -31.62 4.38 -11.35
N ASP A 113 -30.93 3.90 -12.37
CA ASP A 113 -30.71 2.46 -12.56
C ASP A 113 -29.68 1.92 -11.58
N TYR A 114 -28.57 2.65 -11.43
CA TYR A 114 -27.49 2.27 -10.52
C TYR A 114 -26.64 3.47 -10.12
N LYS A 115 -25.84 3.26 -9.07
CA LYS A 115 -24.85 4.23 -8.60
C LYS A 115 -23.45 3.69 -8.86
N GLU A 116 -22.63 4.49 -9.54
CA GLU A 116 -21.21 4.23 -9.71
C GLU A 116 -20.45 4.85 -8.53
N VAL A 117 -19.57 4.07 -7.90
CA VAL A 117 -18.77 4.53 -6.76
C VAL A 117 -17.29 4.43 -7.11
N THR A 118 -16.59 5.55 -7.00
CA THR A 118 -15.15 5.64 -7.18
C THR A 118 -14.50 6.00 -5.85
N VAL A 119 -13.64 5.12 -5.32
CA VAL A 119 -12.88 5.38 -4.09
C VAL A 119 -11.45 5.75 -4.44
N GLU A 120 -10.99 6.87 -3.90
CA GLU A 120 -9.64 7.40 -4.10
C GLU A 120 -8.90 7.45 -2.75
N VAL A 121 -7.70 6.89 -2.73
CA VAL A 121 -6.79 6.95 -1.57
C VAL A 121 -5.54 7.69 -2.00
N LYS A 122 -5.29 8.85 -1.43
CA LYS A 122 -4.12 9.70 -1.71
C LYS A 122 -3.13 9.58 -0.56
N TRP A 123 -1.85 9.47 -0.85
CA TRP A 123 -0.80 9.52 0.17
C TRP A 123 0.51 10.06 -0.41
N THR A 124 1.34 10.62 0.46
CA THR A 124 2.68 11.07 0.09
C THR A 124 3.67 9.93 0.32
N GLU A 125 4.38 9.55 -0.73
CA GLU A 125 5.45 8.55 -0.65
C GLU A 125 6.75 9.21 -0.14
N PRO A 126 7.47 8.60 0.82
CA PRO A 126 8.77 9.11 1.23
C PRO A 126 9.76 9.13 0.05
N GLU A 127 10.57 10.19 -0.03
CA GLU A 127 11.65 10.25 -0.99
C GLU A 127 12.65 9.12 -0.68
N VAL A 128 12.88 8.25 -1.67
CA VAL A 128 13.94 7.25 -1.57
C VAL A 128 15.26 8.00 -1.73
N PRO A 129 16.19 7.96 -0.75
CA PRO A 129 17.52 8.52 -0.96
C PRO A 129 18.16 7.78 -2.15
N LYS A 130 18.58 8.55 -3.16
CA LYS A 130 19.23 8.05 -4.37
C LYS A 130 20.59 7.45 -4.07
#